data_AF-A0A8T5H8A4-F1
#
_entry.id   AF-A0A8T5H8A4-F1
#
_cell.length_a   1.000
_cell.length_b   1.000
_cell.length_c   1.000
_cell.angle_alpha   90.00
_cell.angle_beta   90.00
_cell.angle_gamma   90.00
#
_symmetry.space_group_name_H-M   'P 1'
#
loop_
_entity.id
_entity.type
_entity.pdbx_description
1 polymer ?
#
loop_
_entity_poly.entity_id
_entity_poly.type
_entity_poly.pdbx_seq_one_letter_code
_entity_poly.pdbx_strand_id
1 'polypeptide(L)' 'MKIAVMGMGVAGSYLMARLKDSEHDVTGYERSVEEKHDSICAWG' A
#
# COMPACT_ATOMS: atom_id res chain seq x y z
N MET A 1 -5.53 16.39 3.28
CA MET A 1 -4.73 16.46 2.03
C MET A 1 -4.92 15.16 1.24
N LYS A 2 -4.66 15.16 -0.08
CA LYS A 2 -4.76 13.95 -0.91
C LYS A 2 -3.39 13.27 -1.03
N ILE A 3 -3.34 11.97 -0.77
CA ILE A 3 -2.10 11.19 -0.76
C ILE A 3 -2.28 9.97 -1.67
N ALA A 4 -1.36 9.81 -2.62
CA ALA A 4 -1.26 8.61 -3.44
C ALA A 4 -0.08 7.75 -2.96
N VAL A 5 -0.35 6.49 -2.62
CA VAL A 5 0.68 5.51 -2.24
C VAL A 5 0.93 4.58 -3.44
N MET A 6 2.16 4.57 -3.95
CA MET A 6 2.55 3.74 -5.09
C MET A 6 3.31 2.50 -4.59
N GLY A 7 2.82 1.31 -4.93
CA GLY A 7 3.34 0.02 -4.49
C GLY A 7 2.68 -0.46 -3.19
N MET A 8 1.82 -1.46 -3.29
CA MET A 8 1.06 -2.05 -2.17
C MET A 8 1.71 -3.33 -1.63
N GLY A 9 3.04 -3.40 -1.66
CA GLY A 9 3.79 -4.38 -0.87
C GLY A 9 3.70 -4.11 0.64
N VAL A 10 4.57 -4.75 1.44
CA VAL A 10 4.53 -4.66 2.92
C VAL A 10 4.55 -3.22 3.42
N ALA A 11 5.49 -2.39 2.94
CA ALA A 11 5.65 -1.02 3.43
C ALA A 11 4.48 -0.10 3.02
N GLY A 12 3.99 -0.19 1.78
CA GLY A 12 2.88 0.61 1.29
C GLY A 12 1.57 0.27 2.00
N SER A 13 1.29 -1.02 2.17
CA SER A 13 0.14 -1.51 2.92
C SER A 13 0.19 -1.11 4.41
N TYR A 14 1.37 -1.17 5.02
CA TYR A 14 1.57 -0.67 6.39
C TYR A 14 1.33 0.83 6.51
N LEU A 15 1.85 1.62 5.57
CA LEU A 15 1.61 3.07 5.55
C LEU A 15 0.11 3.38 5.41
N MET A 16 -0.58 2.71 4.49
CA MET A 16 -2.04 2.83 4.32
C MET A 16 -2.79 2.51 5.62
N ALA A 17 -2.40 1.45 6.33
CA ALA A 17 -3.01 1.11 7.62
C ALA A 17 -2.80 2.19 8.69
N ARG A 18 -1.67 2.90 8.67
CA ARG A 18 -1.40 4.01 9.60
C ARG A 18 -2.12 5.30 9.24
N LEU A 19 -2.41 5.49 7.96
CA LEU A 19 -3.15 6.65 7.49
C LEU A 19 -4.67 6.45 7.48
N LYS A 20 -5.16 5.22 7.75
CA LYS A 20 -6.58 4.87 7.71
C LYS A 20 -7.46 5.77 8.58
N ASP A 21 -6.97 6.13 9.77
CA ASP A 21 -7.71 6.96 10.72
C ASP A 21 -7.26 8.44 10.70
N SER A 22 -6.53 8.84 9.65
CA SER A 22 -6.11 10.24 9.47
C SER A 22 -7.16 11.06 8.74
N GLU A 23 -7.03 12.39 8.80
CA GLU A 23 -7.86 13.33 8.01
C GLU A 23 -7.51 13.36 6.51
N HIS A 24 -6.60 12.49 6.07
CA HIS A 24 -6.11 12.48 4.69
C HIS A 24 -6.95 11.56 3.81
N ASP A 25 -7.17 11.98 2.58
CA ASP A 25 -7.80 11.19 1.52
C ASP A 25 -6.69 10.38 0.83
N VAL A 26 -6.59 9.09 1.16
CA VAL A 26 -5.48 8.23 0.77
C VAL A 26 -5.94 7.16 -0.21
N THR A 27 -5.26 7.05 -1.35
CA THR A 27 -5.49 6.01 -2.35
C THR A 27 -4.20 5.24 -2.63
N GLY A 28 -4.27 3.92 -2.58
CA GLY A 28 -3.15 3.02 -2.89
C GLY A 28 -3.23 2.49 -4.33
N TYR A 29 -2.07 2.32 -4.96
CA TYR A 29 -1.94 1.79 -6.32
C TYR A 29 -0.89 0.67 -6.35
N GLU A 30 -1.21 -0.43 -7.01
CA GLU A 30 -0.30 -1.55 -7.25
C GLU A 30 -0.33 -1.92 -8.73
N ARG A 31 0.82 -2.28 -9.26
CA ARG A 31 0.94 -2.77 -10.64
C ARG A 31 0.42 -4.19 -10.76
N SER A 32 0.69 -5.03 -9.76
CA SER A 32 0.21 -6.41 -9.73
C SER A 32 -1.29 -6.45 -9.44
N VAL A 33 -2.01 -7.29 -10.19
CA VAL A 33 -3.40 -7.61 -9.86
C VAL A 33 -3.45 -8.46 -8.60
N GLU A 34 -4.53 -8.33 -7.81
CA GLU A 34 -4.68 -8.99 -6.51
C GLU A 34 -4.41 -10.51 -6.58
N GLU A 35 -4.92 -11.16 -7.62
CA GLU A 35 -4.80 -12.61 -7.87
C GLU A 35 -3.36 -13.06 -8.16
N LYS A 36 -2.46 -12.15 -8.54
CA LYS A 36 -1.07 -12.40 -8.90
C LYS A 36 -0.10 -11.65 -7.98
N HIS A 37 -0.57 -11.25 -6.80
CA HIS A 37 0.28 -10.57 -5.83
C HIS A 37 1.26 -11.57 -5.21
N ASP A 38 2.49 -11.56 -5.73
CA ASP A 38 3.61 -12.29 -5.16
C ASP A 38 4.43 -11.36 -4.27
N SER A 39 4.17 -11.43 -2.97
CA SER A 39 4.89 -10.66 -1.95
C SER A 39 6.31 -11.20 -1.77
N ILE A 40 7.22 -10.86 -2.67
CA ILE A 40 8.64 -11.17 -2.51
C ILE A 40 9.24 -10.21 -1.48
N CYS A 41 9.18 -10.58 -0.20
CA CYS A 41 9.88 -9.88 0.85
C CYS A 41 11.35 -10.36 0.87
N ALA A 42 12.30 -9.44 0.80
CA ALA A 42 13.73 -9.76 0.94
C ALA A 42 14.10 -10.29 2.35
N TRP A 43 13.16 -10.22 3.29
CA TRP A 43 13.26 -10.69 4.66
C TRP A 43 12.18 -11.76 4.85
N GLY A 44 12.55 -13.03 4.67
CA GLY A 44 11.67 -14.19 4.86
C GLY A 44 11.32 -14.43 6.32
#